data_AF-A0AAV3ZWW2-F1
#
_entry.id   AF-A0AAV3ZWW2-F1
#
_cell.length_a   1.000
_cell.length_b   1.000
_cell.length_c   1.000
_cell.angle_alpha   90.00
_cell.angle_beta   90.00
_cell.angle_gamma   90.00
#
_symmetry.space_group_name_H-M   'P 1'
#
loop_
_entity.id
_entity.type
_entity.pdbx_description
1 polymer ?
#
loop_
_entity_poly.entity_id
_entity_poly.type
_entity_poly.pdbx_seq_one_letter_code
_entity_poly.pdbx_strand_id
1 'polypeptide(L)'
;MNEPICTFFQDACNRLDDKTEKDAAMQEASAIRFDPQLRLAFTTILIYCRPADPLAFWYKHNLELCRDIMVRDKVTELNPQTENQVLMELQDKK
;
A
#
# COMPACT_ATOMS: atom_id res chain seq x y z
N MET A 1 -0.26 0.30 -32.45
CA MET A 1 -0.17 -0.89 -31.57
C MET A 1 -1.27 -0.74 -30.54
N ASN A 2 -2.28 -1.61 -30.56
CA ASN A 2 -3.33 -1.61 -29.54
C ASN A 2 -2.83 -2.49 -28.39
N GLU A 3 -2.50 -1.88 -27.26
CA GLU A 3 -2.22 -2.65 -26.05
C GLU A 3 -3.49 -3.37 -25.60
N PRO A 4 -3.41 -4.65 -25.19
CA PRO A 4 -4.60 -5.40 -24.81
C PRO A 4 -5.18 -4.80 -23.54
N ILE A 5 -6.40 -4.24 -23.62
CA ILE A 5 -7.15 -3.71 -22.49
C ILE A 5 -7.44 -4.87 -21.54
N CYS A 6 -6.91 -4.81 -20.31
CA CYS A 6 -7.18 -5.80 -19.28
C CYS A 6 -8.67 -5.74 -18.90
N THR A 7 -9.37 -6.87 -18.98
CA THR A 7 -10.80 -6.99 -18.69
C THR A 7 -11.12 -6.92 -17.20
N PHE A 8 -10.17 -7.31 -16.34
CA PHE A 8 -10.27 -7.21 -14.90
C PHE A 8 -9.07 -6.45 -14.32
N PHE A 9 -9.29 -5.67 -13.26
CA PHE A 9 -8.22 -4.95 -12.56
C PHE A 9 -7.09 -5.91 -12.12
N GLN A 10 -7.45 -7.12 -11.71
CA GLN A 10 -6.50 -8.17 -11.36
C GLN A 10 -5.58 -8.59 -12.52
N ASP A 11 -6.07 -8.59 -13.76
CA ASP A 11 -5.25 -8.92 -14.94
C ASP A 11 -4.29 -7.78 -15.31
N ALA A 12 -4.69 -6.53 -15.07
CA ALA A 12 -3.78 -5.38 -15.18
C ALA A 12 -2.70 -5.47 -14.08
N CYS A 13 -3.10 -5.79 -12.86
CA CYS A 13 -2.20 -5.96 -11.72
C CYS A 13 -1.19 -7.11 -11.88
N ASN A 14 -1.60 -8.20 -12.52
CA ASN A 14 -0.72 -9.34 -12.82
C ASN A 14 0.28 -9.01 -13.95
N ARG A 15 -0.03 -8.02 -14.80
CA ARG A 15 0.91 -7.53 -15.81
C ARG A 15 1.92 -6.52 -15.27
N LEU A 16 1.65 -5.93 -14.11
CA LEU A 16 2.64 -5.22 -13.30
C LEU A 16 3.58 -6.27 -12.69
N ASP A 17 4.39 -6.94 -13.52
CA ASP A 17 5.36 -7.95 -13.09
C ASP A 17 6.72 -7.32 -12.73
N ASP A 18 6.87 -6.01 -13.01
CA ASP A 18 8.01 -5.25 -12.56
C ASP A 18 7.76 -4.75 -11.13
N LYS A 19 8.55 -5.25 -10.17
CA LYS A 19 8.55 -4.78 -8.77
C LYS A 19 8.59 -3.25 -8.68
N THR A 20 9.23 -2.61 -9.65
CA THR A 20 9.40 -1.16 -9.75
C THR A 20 8.07 -0.41 -9.90
N GLU A 21 7.10 -0.95 -10.64
CA GLU A 21 5.83 -0.24 -10.92
C GLU A 21 4.90 -0.23 -9.70
N LYS A 22 4.88 -1.30 -8.90
CA LYS A 22 4.08 -1.35 -7.66
C LYS A 22 4.60 -0.34 -6.64
N ASP A 23 5.91 -0.20 -6.55
CA ASP A 23 6.56 0.78 -5.68
C ASP A 23 6.35 2.21 -6.18
N ALA A 24 6.46 2.46 -7.48
CA ALA A 24 6.18 3.76 -8.08
C ALA A 24 4.71 4.18 -7.82
N ALA A 25 3.75 3.29 -8.04
CA ALA A 25 2.35 3.55 -7.77
C ALA A 25 2.09 3.90 -6.28
N MET A 26 2.81 3.26 -5.37
CA MET A 26 2.67 3.54 -3.94
C MET A 26 3.32 4.87 -3.53
N GLN A 27 4.47 5.22 -4.12
CA GLN A 27 5.11 6.54 -3.94
C GLN A 27 4.26 7.68 -4.51
N GLU A 28 3.66 7.49 -5.69
CA GLU A 28 2.74 8.47 -6.26
C GLU A 28 1.49 8.63 -5.38
N ALA A 29 0.97 7.51 -4.86
CA ALA A 29 -0.16 7.54 -3.95
C ALA A 29 0.18 8.30 -2.65
N SER A 30 1.35 8.09 -2.05
CA SER A 30 1.74 8.81 -0.83
C SER A 30 1.94 10.31 -1.06
N ALA A 31 2.30 10.72 -2.28
CA ALA A 31 2.46 12.13 -2.64
C ALA A 31 1.13 12.89 -2.85
N ILE A 32 0.01 12.19 -3.13
CA ILE A 32 -1.23 12.81 -3.63
C ILE A 32 -2.48 12.42 -2.82
N ARG A 33 -2.48 11.27 -2.13
CA ARG A 33 -3.67 10.76 -1.42
C ARG A 33 -3.62 11.06 0.07
N PHE A 34 -4.81 11.20 0.66
CA PHE A 34 -4.99 11.25 2.11
C PHE A 34 -4.82 9.84 2.72
N ASP A 35 -4.43 9.80 4.00
CA ASP A 35 -3.90 8.61 4.67
C ASP A 35 -4.82 7.37 4.65
N PRO A 36 -6.15 7.48 4.82
CA PRO A 36 -7.06 6.33 4.71
C PRO A 36 -7.13 5.72 3.30
N GLN A 37 -6.97 6.54 2.26
CA GLN A 37 -6.95 6.11 0.86
C GLN A 37 -5.60 5.50 0.48
N LEU A 38 -4.51 5.93 1.12
CA LEU A 38 -3.20 5.29 0.99
C LEU A 38 -3.23 3.86 1.52
N ARG A 39 -3.86 3.63 2.69
CA ARG A 39 -4.09 2.28 3.23
C ARG A 39 -4.97 1.43 2.31
N LEU A 40 -6.00 2.01 1.70
CA LEU A 40 -6.84 1.29 0.73
C LEU A 40 -6.04 0.87 -0.52
N ALA A 41 -5.18 1.75 -1.05
CA ALA A 41 -4.30 1.43 -2.17
C ALA A 41 -3.35 0.28 -1.81
N PHE A 42 -2.77 0.33 -0.61
CA PHE A 42 -1.92 -0.73 -0.09
C PHE A 42 -2.65 -2.08 0.00
N THR A 43 -3.84 -2.12 0.62
CA THR A 43 -4.68 -3.34 0.68
C THR A 43 -5.01 -3.86 -0.72
N THR A 44 -5.33 -2.97 -1.65
CA THR A 44 -5.62 -3.32 -3.05
C THR A 44 -4.42 -3.99 -3.71
N ILE A 45 -3.21 -3.45 -3.53
CA ILE A 45 -1.97 -4.05 -4.05
C ILE A 45 -1.73 -5.43 -3.44
N LEU A 46 -1.94 -5.59 -2.13
CA LEU A 46 -1.78 -6.88 -1.46
C LEU A 46 -2.75 -7.96 -1.98
N ILE A 47 -4.02 -7.60 -2.18
CA ILE A 47 -5.07 -8.55 -2.60
C ILE A 47 -4.93 -8.92 -4.08
N TYR A 48 -4.78 -7.90 -4.94
CA TYR A 48 -4.88 -8.08 -6.39
C TYR A 48 -3.52 -8.24 -7.06
N CYS A 49 -2.50 -7.51 -6.64
CA CYS A 49 -1.17 -7.57 -7.26
C CYS A 49 -0.24 -8.60 -6.61
N ARG A 50 -0.61 -9.13 -5.44
CA ARG A 50 0.08 -10.17 -4.66
C ARG A 50 1.61 -10.06 -4.76
N PRO A 51 2.21 -9.04 -4.13
CA PRO A 51 3.65 -8.88 -4.17
C PRO A 51 4.35 -10.17 -3.72
N ALA A 52 5.47 -10.51 -4.37
CA ALA A 52 6.20 -11.75 -4.11
C ALA A 52 6.65 -11.89 -2.65
N ASP A 53 6.90 -10.76 -1.98
CA ASP A 53 7.17 -10.69 -0.55
C ASP A 53 6.30 -9.57 0.08
N PRO A 54 5.11 -9.91 0.60
CA PRO A 54 4.22 -8.95 1.24
C PRO A 54 4.82 -8.31 2.49
N LEU A 55 5.70 -9.02 3.19
CA LEU A 55 6.31 -8.54 4.42
C LEU A 55 7.39 -7.49 4.11
N ALA A 56 8.25 -7.76 3.13
CA ALA A 56 9.19 -6.75 2.64
C ALA A 56 8.47 -5.52 2.07
N PHE A 57 7.33 -5.72 1.38
CA PHE A 57 6.49 -4.63 0.88
C PHE A 57 5.90 -3.79 2.01
N TRP A 58 5.44 -4.42 3.11
CA TRP A 58 5.02 -3.71 4.31
C TRP A 58 6.14 -2.84 4.88
N TYR A 59 7.31 -3.41 5.19
CA TYR A 59 8.41 -2.66 5.79
C TYR A 59 8.93 -1.51 4.94
N LYS A 60 8.73 -1.57 3.62
CA LYS A 60 9.09 -0.49 2.71
C LYS A 60 8.14 0.71 2.79
N HIS A 61 6.86 0.47 3.11
CA HIS A 61 5.80 1.49 3.04
C HIS A 61 5.15 1.79 4.41
N ASN A 62 5.48 1.05 5.47
CA ASN A 62 4.86 1.16 6.80
C ASN A 62 4.96 2.57 7.39
N LEU A 63 6.09 3.26 7.22
CA LEU A 63 6.29 4.62 7.73
C LEU A 63 5.26 5.59 7.15
N GLU A 64 5.05 5.54 5.83
CA GLU A 64 4.08 6.41 5.16
C GLU A 64 2.63 6.02 5.52
N LEU A 65 2.34 4.73 5.67
CA LEU A 65 1.01 4.25 6.09
C LEU A 65 0.64 4.64 7.53
N CYS A 66 1.64 4.87 8.37
CA CYS A 66 1.50 5.19 9.78
C CYS A 66 1.59 6.70 10.07
N ARG A 67 1.92 7.53 9.07
CA ARG A 67 2.36 8.91 9.24
C ARG A 67 1.33 9.81 9.93
N ASP A 68 0.07 9.73 9.53
CA ASP A 68 -1.06 10.41 10.17
C ASP A 68 -1.26 10.02 11.63
N ILE A 69 -1.15 8.73 11.95
CA ILE A 69 -1.29 8.25 13.33
C ILE A 69 -0.13 8.77 14.17
N MET A 70 1.10 8.72 13.62
CA MET A 70 2.27 9.31 14.27
C MET A 70 2.11 10.81 14.53
N VAL A 71 1.58 11.56 13.55
CA VAL A 71 1.30 13.00 13.70
C VAL A 71 0.20 13.26 14.73
N ARG A 72 -0.90 12.50 14.68
CA ARG A 72 -2.02 12.58 15.62
C ARG A 72 -1.57 12.35 17.06
N ASP A 73 -0.75 11.32 17.27
CA ASP A 73 -0.30 10.88 18.60
C ASP A 73 1.00 11.56 19.04
N LYS A 74 1.53 12.47 18.20
CA LYS A 74 2.77 13.23 18.44
C LYS A 74 3.98 12.34 18.70
N VAL A 75 4.04 11.22 18.00
CA VAL A 75 5.15 10.26 18.07
C VAL A 75 6.10 10.53 16.90
N THR A 76 7.39 10.63 17.19
CA THR A 76 8.43 10.90 16.18
C THR A 76 9.01 9.63 15.55
N GLU A 77 8.91 8.50 16.24
CA GLU A 77 9.45 7.21 15.79
C GLU A 77 8.33 6.18 15.63
N LEU A 78 8.41 5.38 14.58
CA LEU A 78 7.44 4.31 14.38
C LEU A 78 7.57 3.30 15.53
N ASN A 79 6.45 3.02 16.19
CA ASN A 79 6.41 2.10 17.32
C ASN A 79 5.37 0.99 17.07
N PRO A 80 5.45 -0.13 17.83
CA PRO A 80 4.56 -1.27 17.63
C PRO A 80 3.09 -0.92 17.80
N GLN A 81 2.74 0.06 18.64
CA GLN A 81 1.35 0.46 18.87
C GLN A 81 0.75 1.09 17.61
N THR A 82 1.49 2.00 16.98
CA THR A 82 1.12 2.62 15.71
C THR A 82 1.02 1.59 14.58
N GLU A 83 2.02 0.71 14.46
CA GLU A 83 2.00 -0.38 13.46
C GLU A 83 0.78 -1.28 13.65
N ASN A 84 0.52 -1.72 14.89
CA ASN A 84 -0.60 -2.58 15.20
C ASN A 84 -1.95 -1.92 14.86
N GLN A 85 -2.09 -0.62 15.09
CA GLN A 85 -3.33 0.09 14.73
C GLN A 85 -3.56 0.07 13.21
N VAL A 86 -2.53 0.37 12.41
CA VAL A 86 -2.64 0.30 10.95
C VAL A 86 -2.92 -1.12 10.48
N LEU A 87 -2.24 -2.12 11.06
CA LEU A 87 -2.47 -3.52 10.72
C LEU A 87 -3.92 -3.96 11.02
N MET A 88 -4.49 -3.51 12.12
CA MET A 88 -5.92 -3.73 12.44
C MET A 88 -6.83 -3.07 11.39
N GLU A 89 -6.55 -1.82 11.01
CA GLU A 89 -7.31 -1.13 9.96
C GLU A 89 -7.19 -1.81 8.58
N LEU A 90 -6.05 -2.42 8.28
CA LEU A 90 -5.84 -3.17 7.04
C LEU A 90 -6.57 -4.53 7.07
N GLN A 91 -6.68 -5.16 8.24
CA GLN A 91 -7.39 -6.42 8.43
C GLN A 91 -8.91 -6.26 8.31
N ASP A 92 -9.47 -5.16 8.81
CA ASP A 92 -10.91 -4.85 8.73
C ASP A 92 -11.39 -4.59 7.28
N LYS A 93 -10.45 -4.38 6.34
CA LYS A 93 -10.74 -4.13 4.92
C LYS A 93 -10.73 -5.39 4.05
N LYS A 94 -10.77 -6.59 4.66
CA LYS A 94 -10.89 -7.87 3.95
C LYS A 94 -12.32 -8.19 3.50
#